data_AF-A0A2H3P4I0-F1
#
_entry.id   AF-A0A2H3P4I0-F1
#
_cell.length_a   1.000
_cell.length_b   1.000
_cell.length_c   1.000
_cell.angle_alpha   90.00
_cell.angle_beta   90.00
_cell.angle_gamma   90.00
#
_symmetry.space_group_name_H-M   'P 1'
#
loop_
_entity.id
_entity.type
_entity.pdbx_description
1 polymer ?
#
loop_
_entity_poly.entity_id
_entity_poly.type
_entity_poly.pdbx_seq_one_letter_code
_entity_poly.pdbx_strand_id
1 'polypeptide(L)'
;MPTTPYARPYETGWSSPQRPAAQAFWNWHDALAAAPEFPDAQIQAAYEQAQAGEPLRMVPHEVSTAAYDACARHNLNRDYLAAQVRALPQHQPPVRFDTGADLERFVDRWVVSHGRLLAGLVPGMKRLKRATDHLSRGFFYTATVVHLPAHLEANRLYLPHDDLRHEDLSLHALRQGTATEPARKVLWKQMIRARDALARGHTALTRLTWRAKWRLKFWWIGALELLNEVERRDFDVWSAPITLNRWRTAQVYLQTYIGRATARMS
;
A
#
# COMPACT_ATOMS: atom_id res chain seq x y z
N MET A 1 14.69 3.99 11.21
CA MET A 1 14.37 2.56 11.01
C MET A 1 14.79 2.17 9.60
N PRO A 2 15.46 1.03 9.37
CA PRO A 2 15.81 0.62 8.02
C PRO A 2 14.51 0.24 7.29
N THR A 3 14.10 1.09 6.36
CA THR A 3 12.95 0.86 5.48
C THR A 3 13.23 -0.40 4.67
N THR A 4 12.44 -1.44 4.90
CA THR A 4 12.45 -2.61 4.03
C THR A 4 12.08 -2.09 2.64
N PRO A 5 12.93 -2.26 1.60
CA PRO A 5 12.78 -1.62 0.28
C PRO A 5 11.57 -2.13 -0.53
N TYR A 6 10.58 -2.71 0.14
CA TYR A 6 9.39 -3.34 -0.42
C TYR A 6 8.09 -2.82 0.22
N ALA A 7 8.16 -1.98 1.27
CA ALA A 7 6.98 -1.47 1.97
C ALA A 7 6.26 -0.33 1.23
N ARG A 8 6.95 0.38 0.33
CA ARG A 8 6.43 1.57 -0.35
C ARG A 8 6.77 1.57 -1.84
N PRO A 9 5.93 0.96 -2.69
CA PRO A 9 6.08 1.05 -4.14
C PRO A 9 6.23 2.50 -4.55
N TYR A 10 7.29 2.80 -5.31
CA TYR A 10 7.61 4.17 -5.71
C TYR A 10 7.94 5.13 -4.55
N GLU A 11 8.59 4.68 -3.48
CA GLU A 11 9.32 5.61 -2.61
C GLU A 11 10.65 6.05 -3.25
N THR A 12 11.28 5.15 -4.00
CA THR A 12 12.55 5.37 -4.70
C THR A 12 12.41 5.15 -6.21
N GLY A 13 13.38 5.67 -6.99
CA GLY A 13 13.44 5.43 -8.45
C GLY A 13 12.64 6.39 -9.32
N TRP A 14 12.13 7.50 -8.76
CA TRP A 14 11.54 8.60 -9.53
C TRP A 14 12.58 9.32 -10.39
N SER A 15 12.17 9.71 -11.60
CA SER A 15 12.97 10.65 -12.38
C SER A 15 13.06 11.99 -11.64
N SER A 16 14.12 12.76 -11.89
CA SER A 16 14.30 14.08 -11.26
C SER A 16 13.05 14.98 -11.34
N PRO A 17 12.33 15.05 -12.48
CA PRO A 17 11.13 15.88 -12.59
C PRO A 17 9.92 15.39 -11.77
N GLN A 18 9.82 14.08 -11.49
CA GLN A 18 8.67 13.49 -10.79
C GLN A 18 8.86 13.40 -9.28
N ARG A 19 10.12 13.42 -8.83
CA ARG A 19 10.49 13.18 -7.43
C ARG A 19 9.84 14.18 -6.45
N PRO A 20 9.82 15.50 -6.71
CA PRO A 20 9.20 16.44 -5.77
C PRO A 20 7.70 16.18 -5.56
N ALA A 21 6.97 15.89 -6.64
CA ALA A 21 5.54 15.61 -6.56
C ALA A 21 5.25 14.29 -5.84
N ALA A 22 6.03 13.24 -6.12
CA ALA A 22 5.90 11.97 -5.42
C ALA A 22 6.20 12.11 -3.92
N GLN A 23 7.24 12.88 -3.57
CA GLN A 23 7.56 13.16 -2.18
C GLN A 23 6.44 13.94 -1.49
N ALA A 24 5.84 14.92 -2.16
CA ALA A 24 4.71 15.67 -1.62
C ALA A 24 3.52 14.75 -1.30
N PHE A 25 3.20 13.80 -2.18
CA PHE A 25 2.13 12.82 -1.92
C PHE A 25 2.45 11.86 -0.78
N TRP A 26 3.69 11.39 -0.65
CA TRP A 26 4.12 10.57 0.49
C TRP A 26 4.09 11.35 1.79
N ASN A 27 4.60 12.58 1.81
CA ASN A 27 4.56 13.45 2.99
C ASN A 27 3.12 13.71 3.44
N TRP A 28 2.19 13.94 2.50
CA TRP A 28 0.77 14.06 2.80
C TRP A 28 0.20 12.79 3.45
N HIS A 29 0.47 11.63 2.85
CA HIS A 29 -0.01 10.35 3.35
C HIS A 29 0.52 10.05 4.76
N ASP A 30 1.81 10.30 4.98
CA ASP A 30 2.47 10.08 6.26
C ASP A 30 2.01 11.09 7.32
N ALA A 31 1.82 12.35 6.95
CA ALA A 31 1.29 13.37 7.86
C ALA A 31 -0.14 13.04 8.31
N LEU A 32 -1.00 12.56 7.41
CA LEU A 32 -2.32 12.06 7.79
C LEU A 32 -2.23 10.82 8.69
N ALA A 33 -1.36 9.86 8.35
CA ALA A 33 -1.18 8.64 9.15
C ALA A 33 -0.66 8.91 10.57
N ALA A 34 0.09 10.00 10.75
CA ALA A 34 0.65 10.48 12.00
C ALA A 34 -0.19 11.58 12.68
N ALA A 35 -1.31 12.00 12.07
CA ALA A 35 -2.16 13.04 12.63
C ALA A 35 -2.70 12.59 14.00
N PRO A 36 -2.83 13.52 14.97
CA PRO A 36 -3.48 13.22 16.24
C PRO A 36 -4.93 12.76 16.00
N GLU A 37 -5.51 12.11 17.00
CA GLU A 37 -6.92 11.68 16.95
C GLU A 37 -7.80 12.85 16.50
N PHE A 38 -8.59 12.61 15.45
CA PHE A 38 -9.33 13.66 14.78
C PHE A 38 -10.81 13.35 14.88
N PRO A 39 -11.63 14.23 15.51
CA PRO A 39 -13.02 13.92 15.76
C PRO A 39 -13.80 13.63 14.48
N ASP A 40 -14.56 12.52 14.45
CA ASP A 40 -15.42 12.14 13.33
C ASP A 40 -16.33 13.28 12.86
N ALA A 41 -16.86 14.05 13.82
CA ALA A 41 -17.72 15.21 13.55
C ALA A 41 -17.06 16.29 12.68
N GLN A 42 -15.72 16.35 12.66
CA GLN A 42 -14.95 17.34 11.89
C GLN A 42 -14.45 16.79 10.55
N ILE A 43 -14.55 15.48 10.30
CA ILE A 43 -14.02 14.84 9.10
C ILE A 43 -14.72 15.33 7.84
N GLN A 44 -16.02 15.55 7.89
CA GLN A 44 -16.77 16.04 6.72
C GLN A 44 -16.30 17.45 6.30
N ALA A 45 -16.13 18.36 7.26
CA ALA A 45 -15.61 19.69 6.99
C ALA A 45 -14.16 19.63 6.48
N ALA A 46 -13.30 18.80 7.08
CA ALA A 46 -11.92 18.62 6.62
C ALA A 46 -11.85 17.99 5.21
N TYR A 47 -12.77 17.08 4.89
CA TYR A 47 -12.92 16.51 3.55
C TYR A 47 -13.26 17.60 2.53
N GLU A 48 -14.24 18.45 2.83
CA GLU A 48 -14.64 19.58 1.96
C GLU A 48 -13.50 20.59 1.78
N GLN A 49 -12.77 20.93 2.86
CA GLN A 49 -11.56 21.76 2.79
C GLN A 49 -10.50 21.15 1.86
N ALA A 50 -10.25 19.85 1.99
CA ALA A 50 -9.31 19.15 1.12
C ALA A 50 -9.77 19.13 -0.35
N GLN A 51 -11.08 19.05 -0.61
CA GLN A 51 -11.63 19.17 -1.96
C GLN A 51 -11.49 20.58 -2.51
N ALA A 52 -11.63 21.62 -1.68
CA ALA A 52 -11.38 23.01 -2.05
C ALA A 52 -9.88 23.31 -2.27
N GLY A 53 -8.99 22.49 -1.72
CA GLY A 53 -7.54 22.72 -1.74
C GLY A 53 -7.09 23.67 -0.66
N GLU A 54 -7.86 23.76 0.42
CA GLU A 54 -7.53 24.55 1.60
C GLU A 54 -6.60 23.74 2.51
N PRO A 55 -5.61 24.38 3.16
CA PRO A 55 -4.75 23.72 4.13
C PRO A 55 -5.56 23.11 5.28
N LEU A 56 -5.22 21.88 5.67
CA LEU A 56 -5.89 21.20 6.77
C LEU A 56 -5.17 21.44 8.09
N ARG A 57 -5.91 21.69 9.17
CA ARG A 57 -5.31 21.87 10.50
C ARG A 57 -4.50 20.65 10.99
N MET A 58 -4.90 19.45 10.56
CA MET A 58 -4.27 18.19 10.99
C MET A 58 -2.99 17.82 10.20
N VAL A 59 -2.66 18.58 9.15
CA VAL A 59 -1.50 18.34 8.29
C VAL A 59 -0.65 19.62 8.29
N PRO A 60 0.69 19.54 8.42
CA PRO A 60 1.52 20.72 8.33
C PRO A 60 1.24 21.54 7.06
N HIS A 61 1.24 22.87 7.18
CA HIS A 61 0.81 23.77 6.11
C HIS A 61 1.64 23.58 4.82
N GLU A 62 2.94 23.40 4.98
CA GLU A 62 3.89 23.14 3.90
C GLU A 62 3.63 21.80 3.20
N VAL A 63 3.19 20.78 3.94
CA VAL A 63 2.84 19.47 3.38
C VAL A 63 1.54 19.55 2.59
N SER A 64 0.52 20.24 3.13
CA SER A 64 -0.75 20.48 2.43
C SER A 64 -0.52 21.25 1.12
N THR A 65 0.19 22.37 1.20
CA THR A 65 0.52 23.22 0.05
C THR A 65 1.28 22.44 -1.02
N ALA A 66 2.33 21.70 -0.65
CA ALA A 66 3.12 20.93 -1.60
C ALA A 66 2.29 19.86 -2.32
N ALA A 67 1.38 19.18 -1.63
CA ALA A 67 0.52 18.15 -2.22
C ALA A 67 -0.53 18.74 -3.18
N TYR A 68 -1.15 19.87 -2.83
CA TYR A 68 -2.09 20.56 -3.71
C TYR A 68 -1.40 21.13 -4.95
N ASP A 69 -0.24 21.76 -4.78
CA ASP A 69 0.58 22.26 -5.89
C ASP A 69 1.02 21.12 -6.83
N ALA A 70 1.38 19.97 -6.28
CA ALA A 70 1.69 18.79 -7.06
C ALA A 70 0.47 18.31 -7.88
N CYS A 71 -0.74 18.33 -7.30
CA CYS A 71 -1.96 18.02 -8.04
C CYS A 71 -2.20 19.00 -9.19
N ALA A 72 -2.10 20.31 -8.93
CA ALA A 72 -2.30 21.35 -9.93
C ALA A 72 -1.27 21.25 -11.07
N ARG A 73 0.03 21.19 -10.73
CA ARG A 73 1.14 21.13 -11.69
C ARG A 73 1.07 19.91 -12.62
N HIS A 74 0.59 18.78 -12.09
CA HIS A 74 0.49 17.53 -12.86
C HIS A 74 -0.92 17.22 -13.37
N ASN A 75 -1.87 18.15 -13.23
CA ASN A 75 -3.28 17.98 -13.62
C ASN A 75 -3.86 16.65 -13.09
N LEU A 76 -3.72 16.44 -11.78
CA LEU A 76 -4.19 15.27 -11.05
C LEU A 76 -5.45 15.61 -10.26
N ASN A 77 -6.31 14.60 -10.07
CA ASN A 77 -7.54 14.79 -9.31
C ASN A 77 -7.21 14.92 -7.82
N ARG A 78 -7.40 16.12 -7.27
CA ARG A 78 -7.25 16.44 -5.84
C ARG A 78 -8.22 15.67 -4.95
N ASP A 79 -9.35 15.18 -5.46
CA ASP A 79 -10.26 14.34 -4.68
C ASP A 79 -9.58 13.09 -4.12
N TYR A 80 -8.46 12.64 -4.69
CA TYR A 80 -7.67 11.55 -4.12
C TYR A 80 -6.94 11.93 -2.83
N LEU A 81 -6.61 13.21 -2.62
CA LEU A 81 -6.12 13.70 -1.33
C LEU A 81 -7.27 13.75 -0.32
N ALA A 82 -8.41 14.31 -0.72
CA ALA A 82 -9.60 14.38 0.12
C ALA A 82 -10.13 12.98 0.52
N ALA A 83 -10.11 12.00 -0.38
CA ALA A 83 -10.52 10.63 -0.08
C ALA A 83 -9.70 9.99 1.05
N GLN A 84 -8.41 10.34 1.18
CA GLN A 84 -7.59 9.89 2.30
C GLN A 84 -8.05 10.52 3.62
N VAL A 85 -8.38 11.82 3.63
CA VAL A 85 -8.97 12.50 4.81
C VAL A 85 -10.24 11.79 5.27
N ARG A 86 -11.13 11.45 4.33
CA ARG A 86 -12.38 10.74 4.63
C ARG A 86 -12.18 9.34 5.22
N ALA A 87 -11.03 8.72 4.97
CA ALA A 87 -10.68 7.40 5.51
C ALA A 87 -9.85 7.47 6.80
N LEU A 88 -9.45 8.67 7.25
CA LEU A 88 -8.59 8.87 8.42
C LEU A 88 -9.15 8.23 9.70
N PRO A 89 -10.44 8.34 10.05
CA PRO A 89 -10.97 7.72 11.28
C PRO A 89 -10.74 6.22 11.33
N GLN A 90 -10.86 5.54 10.17
CA GLN A 90 -10.66 4.10 10.05
C GLN A 90 -9.17 3.71 10.09
N HIS A 91 -8.25 4.67 10.04
CA HIS A 91 -6.81 4.46 10.18
C HIS A 91 -6.28 4.79 11.58
N GLN A 92 -7.07 5.50 12.41
CA GLN A 92 -6.69 5.84 13.77
C GLN A 92 -6.88 4.61 14.70
N PRO A 93 -5.91 4.31 15.58
CA PRO A 93 -6.05 3.22 16.55
C PRO A 93 -7.25 3.44 17.49
N PRO A 94 -8.03 2.40 17.83
CA PRO A 94 -7.92 1.02 17.34
C PRO A 94 -8.42 0.86 15.90
N VAL A 95 -7.58 0.36 14.99
CA VAL A 95 -8.01 0.07 13.61
C VAL A 95 -8.63 -1.30 13.55
N ARG A 96 -9.92 -1.38 13.21
CA ARG A 96 -10.70 -2.63 13.13
C ARG A 96 -11.67 -2.57 11.95
N PHE A 97 -11.93 -3.73 11.35
CA PHE A 97 -12.89 -3.89 10.26
C PHE A 97 -13.75 -5.11 10.54
N ASP A 98 -15.09 -4.95 10.52
CA ASP A 98 -15.99 -6.05 10.84
C ASP A 98 -16.03 -7.11 9.75
N THR A 99 -15.94 -6.66 8.49
CA THR A 99 -16.01 -7.51 7.30
C THR A 99 -14.91 -7.20 6.29
N GLY A 100 -14.70 -8.15 5.36
CA GLY A 100 -13.83 -7.93 4.20
C GLY A 100 -14.24 -6.71 3.35
N ALA A 101 -15.55 -6.45 3.25
CA ALA A 101 -16.07 -5.30 2.51
C ALA A 101 -15.75 -3.97 3.18
N ASP A 102 -15.70 -3.92 4.52
CA ASP A 102 -15.32 -2.69 5.25
C ASP A 102 -13.85 -2.36 5.03
N LEU A 103 -12.99 -3.39 5.10
CA LEU A 103 -11.57 -3.27 4.80
C LEU A 103 -11.37 -2.82 3.34
N GLU A 104 -12.07 -3.39 2.38
CA GLU A 104 -11.96 -2.99 0.97
C GLU A 104 -12.36 -1.52 0.75
N ARG A 105 -13.47 -1.06 1.36
CA ARG A 105 -13.88 0.35 1.27
C ARG A 105 -12.84 1.31 1.87
N PHE A 106 -12.21 0.92 2.97
CA PHE A 106 -11.09 1.67 3.55
C PHE A 106 -9.90 1.71 2.59
N VAL A 107 -9.47 0.55 2.07
CA VAL A 107 -8.35 0.44 1.13
C VAL A 107 -8.59 1.29 -0.12
N ASP A 108 -9.82 1.33 -0.64
CA ASP A 108 -10.19 2.12 -1.79
C ASP A 108 -10.03 3.63 -1.56
N ARG A 109 -10.41 4.10 -0.39
CA ARG A 109 -10.35 5.53 -0.04
C ARG A 109 -8.95 5.97 0.37
N TRP A 110 -8.24 5.14 1.14
CA TRP A 110 -6.93 5.41 1.69
C TRP A 110 -5.80 5.08 0.70
N VAL A 111 -5.68 3.81 0.33
CA VAL A 111 -4.54 3.27 -0.41
C VAL A 111 -4.68 3.50 -1.91
N VAL A 112 -5.83 3.17 -2.50
CA VAL A 112 -6.03 3.28 -3.95
C VAL A 112 -6.00 4.74 -4.39
N SER A 113 -6.60 5.65 -3.62
CA SER A 113 -6.51 7.09 -3.88
C SER A 113 -5.05 7.57 -3.91
N HIS A 114 -4.25 7.18 -2.92
CA HIS A 114 -2.82 7.49 -2.91
C HIS A 114 -2.10 6.89 -4.13
N GLY A 115 -2.35 5.62 -4.44
CA GLY A 115 -1.78 4.94 -5.60
C GLY A 115 -2.12 5.61 -6.94
N ARG A 116 -3.33 6.16 -7.08
CA ARG A 116 -3.73 6.92 -8.27
C ARG A 116 -2.99 8.25 -8.41
N LEU A 117 -2.64 8.92 -7.30
CA LEU A 117 -1.79 10.12 -7.33
C LEU A 117 -0.40 9.79 -7.89
N LEU A 118 0.24 8.75 -7.34
CA LEU A 118 1.56 8.29 -7.81
C LEU A 118 1.52 7.81 -9.27
N ALA A 119 0.50 7.02 -9.63
CA ALA A 119 0.29 6.56 -11.00
C ALA A 119 0.08 7.73 -11.98
N GLY A 120 -0.55 8.82 -11.53
CA GLY A 120 -0.73 10.04 -12.30
C GLY A 120 0.58 10.70 -12.73
N LEU A 121 1.66 10.51 -11.96
CA LEU A 121 2.99 11.03 -12.29
C LEU A 121 3.70 10.20 -13.36
N VAL A 122 3.31 8.94 -13.56
CA VAL A 122 3.98 8.01 -14.48
C VAL A 122 3.31 8.05 -15.87
N PRO A 123 4.07 8.38 -16.94
CA PRO A 123 3.52 8.39 -18.30
C PRO A 123 2.85 7.06 -18.68
N GLY A 124 1.61 7.13 -19.13
CA GLY A 124 0.80 5.98 -19.54
C GLY A 124 0.01 5.30 -18.40
N MET A 125 0.45 5.40 -17.14
CA MET A 125 -0.25 4.79 -15.99
C MET A 125 -1.62 5.40 -15.74
N LYS A 126 -1.83 6.72 -15.98
CA LYS A 126 -3.12 7.40 -15.78
C LYS A 126 -4.28 6.74 -16.54
N ARG A 127 -4.00 6.11 -17.69
CA ARG A 127 -4.99 5.39 -18.52
C ARG A 127 -5.26 3.96 -18.03
N LEU A 128 -4.50 3.47 -17.06
CA LEU A 128 -4.53 2.10 -16.55
C LEU A 128 -5.17 2.03 -15.16
N LYS A 129 -6.16 2.89 -14.89
CA LYS A 129 -6.79 3.07 -13.57
C LYS A 129 -7.13 1.75 -12.87
N ARG A 130 -7.81 0.81 -13.54
CA ARG A 130 -8.15 -0.50 -12.93
C ARG A 130 -6.91 -1.29 -12.50
N ALA A 131 -5.87 -1.32 -13.34
CA ALA A 131 -4.65 -2.05 -13.02
C ALA A 131 -3.87 -1.36 -11.90
N THR A 132 -3.84 -0.02 -11.87
CA THR A 132 -3.32 0.75 -10.73
C THR A 132 -4.05 0.41 -9.45
N ASP A 133 -5.38 0.42 -9.46
CA ASP A 133 -6.19 0.14 -8.28
C ASP A 133 -5.90 -1.27 -7.74
N HIS A 134 -5.78 -2.27 -8.62
CA HIS A 134 -5.42 -3.63 -8.22
C HIS A 134 -3.99 -3.74 -7.67
N LEU A 135 -3.01 -3.06 -8.29
CA LEU A 135 -1.64 -3.02 -7.76
C LEU A 135 -1.60 -2.38 -6.36
N SER A 136 -2.28 -1.26 -6.17
CA SER A 136 -2.35 -0.58 -4.87
C SER A 136 -2.91 -1.50 -3.78
N ARG A 137 -4.01 -2.22 -4.08
CA ARG A 137 -4.57 -3.22 -3.16
C ARG A 137 -3.58 -4.35 -2.88
N GLY A 138 -2.97 -4.90 -3.93
CA GLY A 138 -2.00 -5.98 -3.81
C GLY A 138 -0.83 -5.63 -2.90
N PHE A 139 -0.22 -4.46 -3.10
CA PHE A 139 0.87 -3.99 -2.25
C PHE A 139 0.45 -3.77 -0.80
N PHE A 140 -0.75 -3.21 -0.57
CA PHE A 140 -1.26 -3.01 0.78
C PHE A 140 -1.54 -4.34 1.50
N TYR A 141 -2.17 -5.31 0.84
CA TYR A 141 -2.42 -6.62 1.44
C TYR A 141 -1.12 -7.39 1.71
N THR A 142 -0.12 -7.28 0.82
CA THR A 142 1.23 -7.80 1.09
C THR A 142 1.83 -7.15 2.34
N ALA A 143 1.80 -5.83 2.44
CA ALA A 143 2.33 -5.11 3.61
C ALA A 143 1.59 -5.48 4.89
N THR A 144 0.27 -5.65 4.84
CA THR A 144 -0.57 -6.07 5.96
C THR A 144 -0.11 -7.41 6.56
N VAL A 145 0.20 -8.39 5.71
CA VAL A 145 0.68 -9.71 6.16
C VAL A 145 2.10 -9.61 6.69
N VAL A 146 2.99 -8.98 5.92
CA VAL A 146 4.43 -8.87 6.22
C VAL A 146 4.72 -8.09 7.51
N HIS A 147 3.89 -7.08 7.81
CA HIS A 147 4.05 -6.21 8.97
C HIS A 147 2.99 -6.45 10.06
N LEU A 148 2.31 -7.60 10.04
CA LEU A 148 1.24 -7.90 10.99
C LEU A 148 1.68 -7.70 12.46
N PRO A 149 2.83 -8.19 12.95
CA PRO A 149 3.22 -7.99 14.35
C PRO A 149 3.31 -6.49 14.71
N ALA A 150 4.00 -5.70 13.90
CA ALA A 150 4.13 -4.26 14.11
C ALA A 150 2.77 -3.54 14.06
N HIS A 151 1.85 -3.99 13.21
CA HIS A 151 0.48 -3.46 13.20
C HIS A 151 -0.27 -3.80 14.51
N LEU A 152 -0.17 -5.04 14.99
CA LEU A 152 -0.80 -5.48 16.22
C LEU A 152 -0.29 -4.72 17.46
N GLU A 153 1.03 -4.49 17.53
CA GLU A 153 1.69 -3.65 18.54
C GLU A 153 1.15 -2.21 18.53
N ALA A 154 0.96 -1.64 17.35
CA ALA A 154 0.37 -0.32 17.17
C ALA A 154 -1.16 -0.27 17.35
N ASN A 155 -1.77 -1.36 17.84
CA ASN A 155 -3.22 -1.51 18.00
C ASN A 155 -3.99 -1.38 16.68
N ARG A 156 -3.41 -1.82 15.57
CA ARG A 156 -3.99 -1.81 14.23
C ARG A 156 -4.16 -3.23 13.68
N LEU A 157 -5.37 -3.58 13.23
CA LEU A 157 -5.67 -4.87 12.62
C LEU A 157 -6.31 -4.65 11.25
N TYR A 158 -5.53 -4.87 10.19
CA TYR A 158 -6.01 -4.83 8.80
C TYR A 158 -6.45 -6.22 8.29
N LEU A 159 -7.01 -7.01 9.20
CA LEU A 159 -7.64 -8.29 8.92
C LEU A 159 -9.12 -8.18 9.30
N PRO A 160 -10.04 -8.65 8.44
CA PRO A 160 -11.46 -8.66 8.77
C PRO A 160 -11.79 -9.49 10.02
N HIS A 161 -12.61 -8.97 10.92
CA HIS A 161 -13.01 -9.71 12.12
C HIS A 161 -13.87 -10.95 11.83
N ASP A 162 -14.65 -10.93 10.76
CA ASP A 162 -15.38 -12.11 10.29
C ASP A 162 -14.44 -13.28 9.94
N ASP A 163 -13.31 -13.01 9.28
CA ASP A 163 -12.28 -14.01 9.00
C ASP A 163 -11.73 -14.62 10.32
N LEU A 164 -11.48 -13.78 11.33
CA LEU A 164 -11.00 -14.21 12.65
C LEU A 164 -12.05 -15.08 13.37
N ARG A 165 -13.31 -14.62 13.40
CA ARG A 165 -14.42 -15.37 14.03
C ARG A 165 -14.66 -16.71 13.35
N HIS A 166 -14.54 -16.77 12.02
CA HIS A 166 -14.74 -18.01 11.26
C HIS A 166 -13.73 -19.10 11.62
N GLU A 167 -12.50 -18.70 11.99
CA GLU A 167 -11.44 -19.63 12.41
C GLU A 167 -11.34 -19.77 13.94
N ASP A 168 -12.29 -19.23 14.71
CA ASP A 168 -12.27 -19.18 16.19
C ASP A 168 -10.96 -18.57 16.75
N LEU A 169 -10.42 -17.57 16.05
CA LEU A 169 -9.18 -16.91 16.40
C LEU A 169 -9.44 -15.57 17.11
N SER A 170 -9.12 -15.52 18.41
CA SER A 170 -9.19 -14.25 19.15
C SER A 170 -8.06 -13.30 18.78
N LEU A 171 -8.32 -11.99 18.84
CA LEU A 171 -7.28 -10.96 18.71
C LEU A 171 -6.18 -11.11 19.77
N HIS A 172 -6.54 -11.58 20.97
CA HIS A 172 -5.56 -11.85 22.02
C HIS A 172 -4.59 -12.96 21.58
N ALA A 173 -5.10 -14.09 21.08
CA ALA A 173 -4.27 -15.18 20.58
C ALA A 173 -3.39 -14.74 19.41
N LEU A 174 -3.92 -13.93 18.49
CA LEU A 174 -3.15 -13.37 17.37
C LEU A 174 -1.99 -12.46 17.85
N ARG A 175 -2.19 -11.74 18.96
CA ARG A 175 -1.16 -10.88 19.59
C ARG A 175 -0.10 -11.66 20.36
N GLN A 176 -0.41 -12.84 20.90
CA GLN A 176 0.58 -13.73 21.52
C GLN A 176 1.64 -14.21 20.51
N GLY A 177 1.38 -14.04 19.21
CA GLY A 177 2.39 -14.14 18.18
C GLY A 177 2.84 -15.55 17.86
N THR A 178 1.92 -16.51 17.95
CA THR A 178 2.17 -17.90 17.56
C THR A 178 1.45 -18.20 16.24
N ALA A 179 2.17 -18.79 15.28
CA ALA A 179 1.60 -19.27 14.02
C ALA A 179 0.76 -20.55 14.22
N THR A 180 -0.34 -20.43 14.96
CA THR A 180 -1.32 -21.51 15.15
C THR A 180 -2.07 -21.81 13.85
N GLU A 181 -2.68 -22.99 13.75
CA GLU A 181 -3.45 -23.38 12.56
C GLU A 181 -4.56 -22.37 12.18
N PRO A 182 -5.39 -21.85 13.13
CA PRO A 182 -6.31 -20.75 12.84
C PRO A 182 -5.63 -19.50 12.29
N ALA A 183 -4.49 -19.10 12.86
CA ALA A 183 -3.75 -17.93 12.40
C ALA A 183 -3.21 -18.12 10.97
N ARG A 184 -2.68 -19.30 10.66
CA ARG A 184 -2.23 -19.68 9.31
C ARG A 184 -3.35 -19.57 8.29
N LYS A 185 -4.55 -20.07 8.61
CA LYS A 185 -5.72 -19.99 7.71
C LYS A 185 -6.17 -18.56 7.43
N VAL A 186 -6.20 -17.70 8.45
CA VAL A 186 -6.50 -16.26 8.27
C VAL A 186 -5.43 -15.59 7.41
N LEU A 187 -4.14 -15.85 7.65
CA LEU A 187 -3.05 -15.29 6.85
C LEU A 187 -3.08 -15.80 5.42
N TRP A 188 -3.37 -17.08 5.20
CA TRP A 188 -3.52 -17.68 3.88
C TRP A 188 -4.65 -17.02 3.07
N LYS A 189 -5.83 -16.83 3.68
CA LYS A 189 -6.94 -16.07 3.06
C LYS A 189 -6.46 -14.68 2.64
N GLN A 190 -5.69 -14.00 3.48
CA GLN A 190 -5.23 -12.65 3.17
C GLN A 190 -4.13 -12.61 2.10
N MET A 191 -3.28 -13.62 2.05
CA MET A 191 -2.31 -13.80 0.97
C MET A 191 -2.99 -14.07 -0.37
N ILE A 192 -4.11 -14.81 -0.41
CA ILE A 192 -4.91 -14.97 -1.63
C ILE A 192 -5.40 -13.61 -2.13
N ARG A 193 -5.94 -12.75 -1.24
CA ARG A 193 -6.39 -11.39 -1.63
C ARG A 193 -5.23 -10.57 -2.21
N ALA A 194 -4.04 -10.67 -1.61
CA ALA A 194 -2.84 -10.01 -2.11
C ALA A 194 -2.42 -10.53 -3.50
N ARG A 195 -2.34 -11.86 -3.67
CA ARG A 195 -1.94 -12.49 -4.94
C ARG A 195 -2.91 -12.21 -6.07
N ASP A 196 -4.22 -12.31 -5.83
CA ASP A 196 -5.25 -12.00 -6.84
C ASP A 196 -5.17 -10.53 -7.27
N ALA A 197 -5.03 -9.60 -6.31
CA ALA A 197 -4.88 -8.19 -6.62
C ALA A 197 -3.59 -7.89 -7.41
N LEU A 198 -2.44 -8.48 -7.04
CA LEU A 198 -1.19 -8.36 -7.79
C LEU A 198 -1.30 -8.96 -9.20
N ALA A 199 -2.00 -10.08 -9.36
CA ALA A 199 -2.22 -10.74 -10.65
C ALA A 199 -3.10 -9.88 -11.58
N ARG A 200 -4.21 -9.34 -11.07
CA ARG A 200 -5.08 -8.41 -11.83
C ARG A 200 -4.37 -7.11 -12.19
N GLY A 201 -3.49 -6.64 -11.30
CA GLY A 201 -2.65 -5.46 -11.51
C GLY A 201 -1.55 -5.62 -12.57
N HIS A 202 -1.13 -6.87 -12.82
CA HIS A 202 -0.04 -7.20 -13.75
C HIS A 202 -0.28 -6.69 -15.17
N THR A 203 -1.54 -6.52 -15.60
CA THR A 203 -1.87 -5.98 -16.93
C THR A 203 -1.33 -4.56 -17.16
N ALA A 204 -0.96 -3.83 -16.10
CA ALA A 204 -0.27 -2.56 -16.25
C ALA A 204 1.09 -2.73 -16.96
N LEU A 205 1.84 -3.79 -16.66
CA LEU A 205 3.20 -4.00 -17.17
C LEU A 205 3.27 -4.16 -18.69
N THR A 206 2.19 -4.56 -19.36
CA THR A 206 2.18 -4.74 -20.81
C THR A 206 2.02 -3.42 -21.57
N ARG A 207 1.53 -2.36 -20.92
CA ARG A 207 1.16 -1.09 -21.56
C ARG A 207 2.06 0.09 -21.20
N LEU A 208 3.04 -0.13 -20.32
CA LEU A 208 3.98 0.91 -19.90
C LEU A 208 5.19 1.00 -20.82
N THR A 209 5.75 2.21 -20.92
CA THR A 209 7.08 2.41 -21.48
C THR A 209 8.08 1.53 -20.74
N TRP A 210 9.15 1.10 -21.42
CA TRP A 210 10.11 0.18 -20.83
C TRP A 210 10.60 0.68 -19.46
N ARG A 211 11.07 1.93 -19.33
CA ARG A 211 11.59 2.46 -18.05
C ARG A 211 10.57 2.34 -16.90
N ALA A 212 9.31 2.69 -17.15
CA ALA A 212 8.25 2.60 -16.14
C ALA A 212 7.88 1.14 -15.83
N LYS A 213 7.80 0.29 -16.87
CA LYS A 213 7.58 -1.16 -16.74
C LYS A 213 8.63 -1.80 -15.85
N TRP A 214 9.91 -1.49 -16.06
CA TRP A 214 11.02 -2.04 -15.28
C TRP A 214 10.90 -1.74 -13.79
N ARG A 215 10.61 -0.48 -13.44
CA ARG A 215 10.44 -0.09 -12.04
C ARG A 215 9.23 -0.77 -11.41
N LEU A 216 8.09 -0.76 -12.07
CA LEU A 216 6.89 -1.41 -11.53
C LEU A 216 7.09 -2.93 -11.42
N LYS A 217 7.77 -3.57 -12.39
CA LYS A 217 8.08 -5.00 -12.36
C LYS A 217 8.95 -5.36 -11.15
N PHE A 218 9.95 -4.54 -10.82
CA PHE A 218 10.78 -4.73 -9.64
C PHE A 218 9.94 -4.79 -8.35
N TRP A 219 9.06 -3.81 -8.15
CA TRP A 219 8.17 -3.77 -6.97
C TRP A 219 7.17 -4.92 -6.96
N TRP A 220 6.57 -5.24 -8.11
CA TRP A 220 5.62 -6.32 -8.26
C TRP A 220 6.23 -7.69 -7.93
N ILE A 221 7.43 -7.99 -8.45
CA ILE A 221 8.16 -9.22 -8.12
C ILE A 221 8.56 -9.21 -6.65
N GLY A 222 9.05 -8.08 -6.12
CA GLY A 222 9.40 -7.95 -4.70
C GLY A 222 8.23 -8.30 -3.77
N ALA A 223 7.01 -7.83 -4.09
CA ALA A 223 5.81 -8.18 -3.34
C ALA A 223 5.48 -9.67 -3.40
N LEU A 224 5.57 -10.29 -4.59
CA LEU A 224 5.34 -11.73 -4.74
C LEU A 224 6.38 -12.57 -3.97
N GLU A 225 7.65 -12.16 -3.97
CA GLU A 225 8.70 -12.84 -3.21
C GLU A 225 8.52 -12.71 -1.70
N LEU A 226 8.02 -11.57 -1.20
CA LEU A 226 7.65 -11.44 0.21
C LEU A 226 6.53 -12.40 0.60
N LEU A 227 5.50 -12.53 -0.26
CA LEU A 227 4.43 -13.49 -0.04
C LEU A 227 4.98 -14.93 -0.05
N ASN A 228 5.85 -15.27 -1.00
CA ASN A 228 6.52 -16.58 -1.04
C ASN A 228 7.35 -16.84 0.23
N GLU A 229 7.98 -15.80 0.80
CA GLU A 229 8.73 -15.94 2.05
C GLU A 229 7.83 -16.22 3.25
N VAL A 230 6.64 -15.60 3.31
CA VAL A 230 5.64 -15.89 4.35
C VAL A 230 5.20 -17.36 4.28
N GLU A 231 4.85 -17.84 3.08
CA GLU A 231 4.51 -19.25 2.84
C GLU A 231 5.67 -20.19 3.22
N ARG A 232 6.92 -19.85 2.87
CA ARG A 232 8.10 -20.67 3.19
C ARG A 232 8.36 -20.78 4.70
N ARG A 233 7.98 -19.75 5.47
CA ARG A 233 8.04 -19.76 6.93
C ARG A 233 6.81 -20.37 7.58
N ASP A 234 5.96 -21.05 6.80
CA ASP A 234 4.73 -21.66 7.32
C ASP A 234 3.84 -20.63 8.04
N PHE A 235 3.78 -19.43 7.43
CA PHE A 235 3.06 -18.23 7.91
C PHE A 235 3.55 -17.68 9.26
N ASP A 236 4.75 -18.07 9.71
CA ASP A 236 5.37 -17.44 10.86
C ASP A 236 5.92 -16.05 10.52
N VAL A 237 5.10 -15.05 10.81
CA VAL A 237 5.42 -13.62 10.67
C VAL A 237 5.93 -13.00 11.96
N TRP A 238 5.90 -13.72 13.09
CA TRP A 238 6.19 -13.18 14.42
C TRP A 238 7.62 -13.44 14.88
N SER A 239 8.17 -14.64 14.62
CA SER A 239 9.49 -15.01 15.13
C SER A 239 10.62 -14.13 14.58
N ALA A 240 10.47 -13.63 13.36
CA ALA A 240 11.41 -12.69 12.77
C ALA A 240 10.72 -11.87 11.66
N PRO A 241 11.13 -10.60 11.44
CA PRO A 241 10.63 -9.81 10.33
C PRO A 241 10.74 -10.53 8.99
N ILE A 242 9.68 -10.46 8.18
CA ILE A 242 9.71 -10.96 6.81
C ILE A 242 10.52 -9.97 5.98
N THR A 243 11.68 -10.41 5.51
CA THR A 243 12.58 -9.61 4.67
C THR A 243 13.11 -10.47 3.53
N LEU A 244 13.40 -9.85 2.38
CA LEU A 244 14.12 -10.53 1.33
C LEU A 244 15.61 -10.44 1.60
N ASN A 245 16.29 -11.60 1.68
CA ASN A 245 17.75 -11.64 1.75
C ASN A 245 18.36 -10.92 0.53
N ARG A 246 19.59 -10.40 0.66
CA ARG A 246 20.34 -9.71 -0.40
C ARG A 246 20.45 -10.54 -1.69
N TRP A 247 20.56 -11.86 -1.58
CA TRP A 247 20.55 -12.78 -2.72
C TRP A 247 19.20 -12.88 -3.42
N ARG A 248 18.09 -12.88 -2.67
CA ARG A 248 16.74 -12.84 -3.27
C ARG A 248 16.42 -11.49 -3.84
N THR A 249 16.88 -10.41 -3.19
CA THR A 249 16.86 -9.07 -3.79
C THR A 249 17.62 -9.07 -5.11
N ALA A 250 18.81 -9.67 -5.17
CA ALA A 250 19.58 -9.84 -6.41
C ALA A 250 18.86 -10.75 -7.43
N GLN A 251 18.16 -11.79 -6.99
CA GLN A 251 17.32 -12.64 -7.85
C GLN A 251 16.12 -11.86 -8.41
N VAL A 252 15.46 -11.01 -7.62
CA VAL A 252 14.42 -10.09 -8.10
C VAL A 252 15.00 -9.15 -9.16
N TYR A 253 16.18 -8.60 -8.92
CA TYR A 253 16.92 -7.82 -9.92
C TYR A 253 17.23 -8.64 -11.18
N LEU A 254 17.65 -9.89 -11.04
CA LEU A 254 18.03 -10.77 -12.15
C LEU A 254 16.81 -11.28 -12.94
N GLN A 255 15.72 -11.70 -12.31
CA GLN A 255 14.45 -12.08 -12.97
C GLN A 255 13.78 -10.88 -13.64
N THR A 256 13.97 -9.71 -13.05
CA THR A 256 13.69 -8.46 -13.72
C THR A 256 14.56 -8.43 -14.99
N TYR A 257 15.89 -8.51 -14.89
CA TYR A 257 16.90 -8.33 -15.96
C TYR A 257 16.90 -9.41 -17.08
N ILE A 258 16.69 -10.69 -16.80
CA ILE A 258 16.74 -11.78 -17.79
C ILE A 258 15.59 -11.66 -18.81
N GLY A 259 14.48 -11.03 -18.44
CA GLY A 259 13.47 -10.58 -19.40
C GLY A 259 13.96 -9.52 -20.40
N ARG A 260 15.17 -8.94 -20.23
CA ARG A 260 15.86 -8.12 -21.25
C ARG A 260 16.43 -8.96 -22.38
N ALA A 261 16.93 -10.16 -22.09
CA ALA A 261 17.72 -10.93 -23.05
C ALA A 261 16.81 -11.53 -24.13
N THR A 262 15.64 -12.05 -23.74
CA THR A 262 14.67 -12.64 -24.67
C THR A 262 13.94 -11.59 -25.52
N ALA A 263 13.68 -10.39 -24.99
CA ALA A 263 13.02 -9.31 -25.74
C ALA A 263 13.94 -8.53 -26.71
N ARG A 264 15.24 -8.81 -26.72
CA ARG A 264 16.22 -8.25 -27.68
C ARG A 264 16.60 -9.23 -28.79
N MET A 265 16.06 -10.45 -28.75
CA MET A 265 16.33 -11.55 -29.69
C MET A 265 15.09 -11.93 -30.52
N SER A 266 14.03 -11.12 -30.50
CA SER A 266 12.84 -11.19 -31.36
C SER A 266 12.63 -9.86 -32.05
#